data_AF-A0A2V8N122-F1
#
_entry.id   AF-A0A2V8N122-F1
#
_cell.length_a   1.000
_cell.length_b   1.000
_cell.length_c   1.000
_cell.angle_alpha   90.00
_cell.angle_beta   90.00
_cell.angle_gamma   90.00
#
_symmetry.space_group_name_H-M   'P 1'
#
loop_
_entity.id
_entity.type
_entity.pdbx_description
1 polymer ?
#
loop_
_entity_poly.entity_id
_entity_poly.type
_entity_poly.pdbx_seq_one_letter_code
_entity_poly.pdbx_strand_id
1 'polypeptide(L)'
;MKRNPWRVLVILLLSLAWLATSVGFASAASWNGIQPLKSRREDVLKTLGKPVAEDANGALRFVVAGGTALVVFVDRKFVNNKKLRPNLEGTVLEIVLQHDHSNETPQSMNLLKNRAFAHDDMQNASIFRNLKDGIVYTFLDGKLHTTRLTFSDSELARARR
;
A
#
# COMPACT_ATOMS: atom_id res chain seq x y z
N MET A 1 -6.54 53.58 -31.62
CA MET A 1 -5.58 52.71 -30.89
C MET A 1 -5.82 51.26 -31.31
N LYS A 2 -4.98 50.70 -32.20
CA LYS A 2 -5.07 49.30 -32.67
C LYS A 2 -4.40 48.39 -31.61
N ARG A 3 -5.18 47.50 -30.97
CA ARG A 3 -4.65 46.49 -30.05
C ARG A 3 -3.97 45.39 -30.89
N ASN A 4 -2.66 45.20 -30.70
CA ASN A 4 -1.86 44.20 -31.42
C ASN A 4 -2.26 42.78 -30.98
N PRO A 5 -2.83 41.94 -31.88
CA PRO A 5 -3.35 40.62 -31.53
C PRO A 5 -2.25 39.60 -31.21
N TRP A 6 -1.00 39.87 -31.59
CA TRP A 6 0.14 38.99 -31.33
C TRP A 6 0.51 38.84 -29.86
N ARG A 7 0.20 39.81 -28.99
CA ARG A 7 0.46 39.68 -27.55
C ARG A 7 -0.49 38.70 -26.86
N VAL A 8 -1.69 38.49 -27.41
CA VAL A 8 -2.67 37.55 -26.85
C VAL A 8 -2.33 36.10 -27.23
N LEU A 9 -1.74 35.89 -28.41
CA LEU A 9 -1.37 34.55 -28.88
C LEU A 9 -0.20 33.94 -28.08
N VAL A 10 0.76 34.77 -27.65
CA VAL A 10 1.92 34.30 -26.86
C VAL A 10 1.52 33.89 -25.44
N ILE A 11 0.52 34.54 -24.84
CA ILE A 11 0.03 34.19 -23.48
C ILE A 11 -0.81 32.91 -23.51
N LEU A 12 -1.52 32.63 -24.62
CA LEU A 12 -2.26 31.39 -24.83
C LEU A 12 -1.35 30.18 -25.09
N LEU A 13 -0.19 30.38 -25.73
CA LEU A 13 0.80 29.30 -25.93
C LEU A 13 1.61 28.97 -24.67
N LEU A 14 1.76 29.91 -23.74
CA LEU A 14 2.44 29.68 -22.44
C LEU A 14 1.55 29.01 -21.39
N SER A 15 0.22 29.04 -21.55
CA SER A 15 -0.71 28.37 -20.62
C SER A 15 -0.96 26.89 -20.94
N LEU A 16 -0.55 26.42 -22.13
CA LEU A 16 -0.69 25.01 -22.53
C LEU A 16 0.49 24.11 -22.10
N ALA A 17 1.57 24.70 -21.57
CA ALA A 17 2.77 23.98 -21.15
C ALA A 17 2.75 23.54 -19.67
N TRP A 18 1.68 23.84 -18.92
CA TRP A 18 1.47 23.43 -17.53
C TRP A 18 0.55 22.21 -17.37
N LEU A 19 0.40 21.41 -18.44
CA LEU A 19 -0.14 20.05 -18.36
C LEU A 19 0.99 18.99 -18.37
N ALA A 20 2.16 19.35 -17.82
CA ALA A 20 3.24 18.40 -17.56
C ALA A 20 2.87 17.50 -16.37
N THR A 21 2.12 16.45 -16.68
CA THR A 21 2.41 15.08 -16.22
C THR A 21 2.71 14.93 -14.73
N SER A 22 1.67 14.97 -13.90
CA SER A 22 1.67 14.18 -12.66
C SER A 22 1.51 12.70 -13.03
N VAL A 23 2.56 12.10 -13.61
CA VAL A 23 2.70 10.64 -13.59
C VAL A 23 2.95 10.28 -12.14
N GLY A 24 1.87 10.10 -11.39
CA GLY A 24 1.95 9.48 -10.08
C GLY A 24 2.54 8.09 -10.30
N PHE A 25 3.84 7.95 -10.00
CA PHE A 25 4.42 6.64 -9.81
C PHE A 25 3.59 5.97 -8.73
N ALA A 26 2.82 4.95 -9.11
CA ALA A 26 2.12 4.10 -8.16
C ALA A 26 3.19 3.53 -7.23
N SER A 27 3.32 4.13 -6.05
CA SER A 27 4.19 3.66 -5.00
C SER A 27 3.40 2.64 -4.22
N ALA A 28 3.96 1.43 -4.07
CA ALA A 28 3.41 0.45 -3.16
C ALA A 28 3.21 1.06 -1.78
N ALA A 29 2.22 0.53 -1.06
CA ALA A 29 2.16 0.58 0.37
C ALA A 29 3.54 0.23 0.97
N SER A 30 4.09 1.14 1.77
CA SER A 30 5.33 0.90 2.50
C SER A 30 5.11 1.22 3.97
N TRP A 31 5.73 0.44 4.84
CA TRP A 31 5.71 0.72 6.28
C TRP A 31 7.11 0.54 6.84
N ASN A 32 7.60 1.61 7.49
CA ASN A 32 8.98 1.70 7.96
C ASN A 32 10.01 1.36 6.87
N GLY A 33 9.73 1.72 5.61
CA GLY A 33 10.61 1.42 4.47
C GLY A 33 10.54 -0.03 3.96
N ILE A 34 9.73 -0.89 4.59
CA ILE A 34 9.48 -2.26 4.12
C ILE A 34 8.42 -2.21 3.03
N GLN A 35 8.75 -2.78 1.87
CA GLN A 35 7.91 -2.77 0.67
C GLN A 35 7.61 -4.20 0.20
N PRO A 36 6.33 -4.54 -0.04
CA PRO A 36 5.94 -5.79 -0.68
C PRO A 36 6.65 -6.01 -2.04
N LEU A 37 6.97 -7.26 -2.34
CA LEU A 37 7.70 -7.75 -3.52
C LEU A 37 9.10 -7.14 -3.74
N LYS A 38 9.64 -6.40 -2.78
CA LYS A 38 10.97 -5.78 -2.86
C LYS A 38 11.82 -6.09 -1.65
N SER A 39 11.33 -5.76 -0.45
CA SER A 39 12.05 -6.02 0.78
C SER A 39 12.16 -7.51 1.04
N ARG A 40 13.27 -7.93 1.63
CA ARG A 40 13.53 -9.31 2.03
C ARG A 40 13.58 -9.43 3.55
N ARG A 41 13.68 -10.66 4.03
CA ARG A 41 13.77 -10.96 5.46
C ARG A 41 14.87 -10.18 6.18
N GLU A 42 16.04 -10.05 5.56
CA GLU A 42 17.16 -9.27 6.09
C GLU A 42 16.83 -7.78 6.27
N ASP A 43 16.10 -7.17 5.33
CA ASP A 43 15.65 -5.78 5.45
C ASP A 43 14.66 -5.62 6.60
N VAL A 44 13.73 -6.58 6.74
CA VAL A 44 12.73 -6.58 7.82
C VAL A 44 13.41 -6.66 9.18
N LEU A 45 14.36 -7.60 9.33
CA LEU A 45 15.10 -7.78 10.58
C LEU A 45 16.01 -6.59 10.90
N LYS A 46 16.59 -5.95 9.88
CA LYS A 46 17.37 -4.72 10.04
C LYS A 46 16.51 -3.55 10.54
N THR A 47 15.30 -3.43 10.02
CA THR A 47 14.38 -2.33 10.35
C THR A 47 13.66 -2.54 11.68
N LEU A 48 13.17 -3.75 11.96
CA LEU A 48 12.29 -4.05 13.10
C LEU A 48 13.01 -4.78 14.25
N GLY A 49 14.24 -5.25 14.03
CA GLY A 49 14.99 -6.01 15.01
C GLY A 49 14.56 -7.48 15.08
N LYS A 50 14.62 -8.07 16.29
CA LYS A 50 14.34 -9.49 16.50
C LYS A 50 12.83 -9.73 16.61
N PRO A 51 12.26 -10.69 15.87
CA PRO A 51 10.86 -11.05 15.99
C PRO A 51 10.58 -11.70 17.34
N VAL A 52 9.35 -11.52 17.85
CA VAL A 52 8.88 -12.19 19.06
C VAL A 52 8.44 -13.63 18.79
N ALA A 53 8.04 -13.93 17.56
CA ALA A 53 7.69 -15.26 17.12
C ALA A 53 7.89 -15.41 15.61
N GLU A 54 8.07 -16.65 15.19
CA GLU A 54 8.07 -17.08 13.80
C GLU A 54 7.12 -18.27 13.65
N ASP A 55 6.26 -18.23 12.63
CA ASP A 55 5.35 -19.34 12.36
C ASP A 55 5.99 -20.43 11.47
N ALA A 56 5.30 -21.55 11.31
CA ALA A 56 5.79 -22.66 10.50
C ALA A 56 5.95 -22.33 9.00
N ASN A 57 5.32 -21.25 8.53
CA ASN A 57 5.40 -20.76 7.16
C ASN A 57 6.47 -19.66 7.00
N GLY A 58 7.23 -19.36 8.06
CA GLY A 58 8.29 -18.35 8.07
C GLY A 58 7.80 -16.91 8.22
N ALA A 59 6.51 -16.69 8.55
CA ALA A 59 6.01 -15.36 8.85
C ALA A 59 6.53 -14.89 10.21
N LEU A 60 6.91 -13.62 10.27
CA LEU A 60 7.55 -13.02 11.44
C LEU A 60 6.59 -12.10 12.18
N ARG A 61 6.48 -12.30 13.50
CA ARG A 61 5.67 -11.45 14.38
C ARG A 61 6.57 -10.51 15.18
N PHE A 62 6.16 -9.25 15.26
CA PHE A 62 6.83 -8.20 16.03
C PHE A 62 5.83 -7.49 16.94
N VAL A 63 6.30 -7.06 18.10
CA VAL A 63 5.59 -6.05 18.91
C VAL A 63 6.05 -4.68 18.43
N VAL A 64 5.10 -3.81 18.14
CA VAL A 64 5.35 -2.47 17.59
C VAL A 64 4.58 -1.45 18.39
N ALA A 65 4.90 -0.16 18.21
CA ALA A 65 4.11 0.89 18.82
C ALA A 65 2.64 0.78 18.38
N GLY A 66 1.73 0.56 19.34
CA GLY A 66 0.29 0.49 19.09
C GLY A 66 -0.27 -0.90 18.78
N GLY A 67 0.56 -1.96 18.75
CA GLY A 67 0.07 -3.34 18.64
C GLY A 67 1.09 -4.32 18.10
N THR A 68 0.71 -5.11 17.11
CA THR A 68 1.57 -6.16 16.55
C THR A 68 1.66 -6.07 15.02
N ALA A 69 2.82 -6.43 14.49
CA ALA A 69 3.05 -6.55 13.06
C ALA A 69 3.34 -8.00 12.71
N LEU A 70 2.61 -8.55 11.73
CA LEU A 70 2.89 -9.82 11.08
C LEU A 70 3.44 -9.54 9.68
N VAL A 71 4.63 -10.03 9.39
CA VAL A 71 5.26 -9.92 8.07
C VAL A 71 5.29 -11.30 7.42
N VAL A 72 4.57 -11.43 6.31
CA VAL A 72 4.48 -12.68 5.53
C VAL A 72 5.40 -12.58 4.32
N PHE A 73 6.08 -13.67 3.99
CA PHE A 73 6.98 -13.74 2.84
C PHE A 73 6.39 -14.55 1.69
N VAL A 74 6.84 -14.23 0.48
CA VAL A 74 6.49 -14.95 -0.74
C VAL A 74 7.13 -16.33 -0.70
N ASP A 75 6.31 -17.37 -0.71
CA ASP A 75 6.77 -18.74 -0.84
C ASP A 75 6.80 -19.20 -2.32
N ARG A 76 7.43 -20.35 -2.55
CA ARG A 76 7.51 -20.97 -3.88
C ARG A 76 6.13 -21.27 -4.47
N LYS A 77 5.18 -21.69 -3.64
CA LYS A 77 3.82 -22.03 -4.07
C LYS A 77 3.12 -20.81 -4.66
N PHE A 78 3.25 -19.65 -4.03
CA PHE A 78 2.71 -18.39 -4.49
C PHE A 78 3.35 -17.95 -5.80
N VAL A 79 4.69 -18.04 -5.91
CA VAL A 79 5.42 -17.75 -7.16
C VAL A 79 4.87 -18.58 -8.31
N ASN A 80 4.73 -19.89 -8.11
CA ASN A 80 4.22 -20.81 -9.13
C ASN A 80 2.76 -20.50 -9.50
N ASN A 81 1.89 -20.37 -8.49
CA ASN A 81 0.46 -20.14 -8.69
C ASN A 81 0.16 -18.80 -9.38
N LYS A 82 0.95 -17.77 -9.08
CA LYS A 82 0.78 -16.43 -9.64
C LYS A 82 1.64 -16.18 -10.87
N LYS A 83 2.41 -17.18 -11.32
CA LYS A 83 3.35 -17.11 -12.46
C LYS A 83 4.32 -15.94 -12.33
N LEU A 84 4.94 -15.82 -11.17
CA LEU A 84 5.89 -14.75 -10.85
C LEU A 84 7.32 -15.18 -11.18
N ARG A 85 8.22 -14.19 -11.27
CA ARG A 85 9.65 -14.46 -11.38
C ARG A 85 10.17 -15.20 -10.13
N PRO A 86 11.01 -16.25 -10.28
CA PRO A 86 11.53 -17.03 -9.15
C PRO A 86 12.32 -16.20 -8.12
N ASN A 87 12.95 -15.11 -8.54
CA ASN A 87 13.73 -14.24 -7.65
C ASN A 87 12.88 -13.45 -6.65
N LEU A 88 11.55 -13.51 -6.74
CA LEU A 88 10.62 -12.93 -5.78
C LEU A 88 10.35 -13.86 -4.58
N GLU A 89 10.72 -15.14 -4.66
CA GLU A 89 10.70 -16.04 -3.50
C GLU A 89 11.53 -15.43 -2.36
N GLY A 90 10.98 -15.40 -1.15
CA GLY A 90 11.58 -14.81 0.04
C GLY A 90 11.45 -13.28 0.17
N THR A 91 10.83 -12.59 -0.79
CA THR A 91 10.45 -11.17 -0.61
C THR A 91 9.21 -11.04 0.26
N VAL A 92 8.96 -9.87 0.83
CA VAL A 92 7.75 -9.58 1.62
C VAL A 92 6.52 -9.70 0.73
N LEU A 93 5.56 -10.52 1.12
CA LEU A 93 4.27 -10.66 0.46
C LEU A 93 3.29 -9.61 0.97
N GLU A 94 3.16 -9.52 2.29
CA GLU A 94 2.28 -8.58 2.96
C GLU A 94 2.76 -8.28 4.38
N ILE A 95 2.30 -7.15 4.90
CA ILE A 95 2.47 -6.72 6.28
C ILE A 95 1.07 -6.49 6.84
N VAL A 96 0.75 -7.13 7.95
CA VAL A 96 -0.51 -6.94 8.67
C VAL A 96 -0.19 -6.30 10.01
N LEU A 97 -0.62 -5.06 10.18
CA LEU A 97 -0.60 -4.36 11.45
C LEU A 97 -1.94 -4.61 12.14
N GLN A 98 -1.89 -5.20 13.33
CA GLN A 98 -3.02 -5.28 14.24
C GLN A 98 -2.87 -4.20 15.29
N HIS A 99 -3.92 -3.41 15.47
CA HIS A 99 -3.93 -2.26 16.39
C HIS A 99 -4.69 -2.65 17.65
N ASP A 100 -4.07 -2.49 18.81
CA ASP A 100 -4.68 -2.89 20.09
C ASP A 100 -5.72 -1.86 20.57
N HIS A 101 -5.42 -0.56 20.41
CA HIS A 101 -6.21 0.54 20.96
C HIS A 101 -6.34 1.73 20.01
N SER A 102 -6.57 1.48 18.71
CA SER A 102 -6.73 2.59 17.76
C SER A 102 -8.01 3.38 18.03
N ASN A 103 -7.88 4.71 18.04
CA ASN A 103 -9.02 5.62 18.06
C ASN A 103 -9.51 6.00 16.66
N GLU A 104 -8.77 5.59 15.62
CA GLU A 104 -9.09 5.90 14.23
C GLU A 104 -10.40 5.26 13.80
N THR A 105 -11.14 6.00 12.99
CA THR A 105 -12.45 5.65 12.42
C THR A 105 -12.39 5.86 10.90
N PRO A 106 -13.31 5.27 10.12
CA PRO A 106 -13.39 5.56 8.69
C PRO A 106 -13.52 7.06 8.38
N GLN A 107 -14.20 7.80 9.26
CA GLN A 107 -14.41 9.24 9.17
C GLN A 107 -13.13 10.03 9.45
N SER A 108 -12.41 9.75 10.55
CA SER A 108 -11.17 10.45 10.90
C SER A 108 -10.08 10.27 9.85
N MET A 109 -10.04 9.10 9.22
CA MET A 109 -9.13 8.76 8.13
C MET A 109 -9.62 9.22 6.74
N ASN A 110 -10.76 9.92 6.68
CA ASN A 110 -11.37 10.43 5.44
C ASN A 110 -11.64 9.36 4.37
N LEU A 111 -11.88 8.10 4.77
CA LEU A 111 -12.03 6.98 3.83
C LEU A 111 -13.38 6.98 3.11
N LEU A 112 -14.45 7.37 3.81
CA LEU A 112 -15.81 7.40 3.25
C LEU A 112 -15.99 8.36 2.06
N LYS A 113 -15.17 9.41 2.01
CA LYS A 113 -15.21 10.41 0.92
C LYS A 113 -14.16 10.12 -0.16
N ASN A 114 -13.25 9.19 0.10
CA ASN A 114 -12.13 8.91 -0.78
C ASN A 114 -12.49 7.81 -1.79
N ARG A 115 -12.75 8.22 -3.04
CA ARG A 115 -13.11 7.33 -4.14
C ARG A 115 -11.99 6.36 -4.56
N ALA A 116 -10.77 6.54 -4.06
CA ALA A 116 -9.69 5.56 -4.27
C ALA A 116 -9.89 4.27 -3.48
N PHE A 117 -10.76 4.29 -2.46
CA PHE A 117 -11.08 3.12 -1.66
C PHE A 117 -12.43 2.54 -2.08
N ALA A 118 -12.42 1.25 -2.42
CA ALA A 118 -13.62 0.44 -2.43
C ALA A 118 -14.04 0.16 -0.98
N HIS A 119 -15.34 0.19 -0.72
CA HIS A 119 -15.92 0.00 0.61
C HIS A 119 -16.83 -1.23 0.62
N ASP A 120 -16.70 -2.05 1.65
CA ASP A 120 -17.50 -3.24 1.89
C ASP A 120 -17.86 -3.31 3.38
N ASP A 121 -19.16 -3.42 3.67
CA ASP A 121 -19.70 -3.50 5.02
C ASP A 121 -20.19 -4.91 5.31
N MET A 122 -19.76 -5.45 6.44
CA MET A 122 -20.22 -6.71 7.04
C MET A 122 -20.81 -6.40 8.42
N GLN A 123 -21.53 -7.35 9.02
CA GLN A 123 -22.35 -7.13 10.24
C GLN A 123 -21.69 -6.27 11.33
N ASN A 124 -20.40 -6.50 11.63
CA ASN A 124 -19.64 -5.75 12.64
C ASN A 124 -18.30 -5.20 12.11
N ALA A 125 -18.10 -5.22 10.79
CA ALA A 125 -16.83 -4.87 10.18
C ALA A 125 -17.01 -4.00 8.94
N SER A 126 -16.20 -2.96 8.81
CA SER A 126 -16.12 -2.16 7.57
C SER A 126 -14.72 -2.31 6.98
N ILE A 127 -14.64 -2.63 5.70
CA ILE A 127 -13.38 -2.88 5.00
C ILE A 127 -13.22 -1.85 3.89
N PHE A 128 -12.10 -1.13 3.91
CA PHE A 128 -11.72 -0.16 2.88
C PHE A 128 -10.49 -0.66 2.14
N ARG A 129 -10.59 -0.80 0.81
CA ARG A 129 -9.52 -1.36 -0.03
C ARG A 129 -9.11 -0.38 -1.11
N ASN A 130 -7.83 -0.07 -1.17
CA ASN A 130 -7.22 0.61 -2.29
C ASN A 130 -6.22 -0.35 -2.95
N LEU A 131 -6.68 -1.08 -3.95
CA LEU A 131 -5.88 -2.08 -4.69
C LEU A 131 -4.79 -1.45 -5.56
N LYS A 132 -4.98 -0.17 -5.94
CA LYS A 132 -3.97 0.58 -6.69
C LYS A 132 -2.72 0.81 -5.85
N ASP A 133 -2.88 1.05 -4.55
CA ASP A 133 -1.77 1.30 -3.64
C ASP A 133 -1.43 0.06 -2.78
N GLY A 134 -2.26 -0.99 -2.82
CA GLY A 134 -2.06 -2.21 -2.03
C GLY A 134 -2.36 -2.05 -0.55
N ILE A 135 -3.32 -1.18 -0.18
CA ILE A 135 -3.67 -0.89 1.22
C ILE A 135 -5.08 -1.38 1.51
N VAL A 136 -5.25 -2.06 2.65
CA VAL A 136 -6.56 -2.45 3.18
C VAL A 136 -6.65 -2.05 4.65
N TYR A 137 -7.72 -1.32 4.99
CA TYR A 137 -8.09 -1.03 6.37
C TYR A 137 -9.31 -1.86 6.75
N THR A 138 -9.26 -2.50 7.91
CA THR A 138 -10.40 -3.19 8.51
C THR A 138 -10.76 -2.51 9.81
N PHE A 139 -12.01 -2.10 9.93
CA PHE A 139 -12.58 -1.55 11.14
C PHE A 139 -13.49 -2.59 11.77
N LEU A 140 -13.38 -2.78 13.08
CA LEU A 140 -14.33 -3.56 13.88
C LEU A 140 -15.01 -2.61 14.87
N ASP A 141 -16.33 -2.66 14.98
CA ASP A 141 -17.12 -1.77 15.85
C ASP A 141 -16.79 -0.28 15.64
N GLY A 142 -16.51 0.09 14.38
CA GLY A 142 -16.17 1.46 13.98
C GLY A 142 -14.73 1.91 14.27
N LYS A 143 -13.88 1.05 14.83
CA LYS A 143 -12.48 1.34 15.19
C LYS A 143 -11.49 0.57 14.34
N LEU A 144 -10.39 1.21 13.96
CA LEU A 144 -9.37 0.58 13.12
C LEU A 144 -8.76 -0.62 13.86
N HIS A 145 -8.97 -1.81 13.31
CA HIS A 145 -8.50 -3.05 13.89
C HIS A 145 -7.26 -3.57 13.17
N THR A 146 -7.26 -3.56 11.84
CA THR A 146 -6.07 -3.94 11.06
C THR A 146 -5.79 -3.00 9.90
N THR A 147 -4.49 -2.83 9.62
CA THR A 147 -3.98 -2.27 8.37
C THR A 147 -3.16 -3.34 7.67
N ARG A 148 -3.57 -3.75 6.48
CA ARG A 148 -2.80 -4.64 5.62
C ARG A 148 -2.15 -3.85 4.49
N LEU A 149 -0.87 -4.07 4.29
CA LEU A 149 -0.06 -3.50 3.21
C LEU A 149 0.45 -4.65 2.36
N THR A 150 0.15 -4.60 1.07
CA THR A 150 0.48 -5.63 0.09
C THR A 150 0.89 -4.95 -1.22
N PHE A 151 1.25 -5.75 -2.22
CA PHE A 151 1.60 -5.23 -3.54
C PHE A 151 0.37 -4.63 -4.24
N SER A 152 0.60 -3.64 -5.10
CA SER A 152 -0.44 -3.14 -6.00
C SER A 152 -0.69 -4.09 -7.17
N ASP A 153 -1.85 -3.96 -7.83
CA ASP A 153 -2.15 -4.69 -9.08
C ASP A 153 -1.08 -4.43 -10.16
N SER A 154 -0.59 -3.19 -10.22
CA SER A 154 0.44 -2.80 -11.19
C SER A 154 1.78 -3.48 -10.92
N GLU A 155 2.14 -3.67 -9.64
CA GLU A 155 3.36 -4.36 -9.25
C GLU A 155 3.24 -5.86 -9.49
N LEU A 156 2.09 -6.46 -9.20
CA LEU A 156 1.85 -7.86 -9.53
C LEU A 156 1.96 -8.10 -11.05
N ALA A 157 1.41 -7.20 -11.86
CA ALA A 157 1.51 -7.29 -13.32
C ALA A 157 2.96 -7.16 -13.80
N ARG A 158 3.77 -6.27 -13.20
CA ARG A 158 5.21 -6.16 -13.49
C ARG A 158 6.00 -7.37 -13.01
N ALA A 159 5.62 -7.96 -11.88
CA ALA A 159 6.29 -9.10 -11.27
C ALA A 159 6.13 -10.41 -12.08
N ARG A 160 5.13 -10.47 -12.97
CA ARG A 160 4.88 -11.56 -13.91
C ARG A 160 5.65 -11.46 -15.23
N ARG A 161 6.15 -10.27 -15.57
CA ARG A 161 6.93 -10.02 -16.79
C ARG A 161 8.39 -10.34 -16.52
#